data_AF-A0A382XQN1-F1
#
_entry.id   AF-A0A382XQN1-F1
#
_cell.length_a   1.000
_cell.length_b   1.000
_cell.length_c   1.000
_cell.angle_alpha   90.00
_cell.angle_beta   90.00
_cell.angle_gamma   90.00
#
_symmetry.space_group_name_H-M   'P 1'
#
loop_
_entity.id
_entity.type
_entity.pdbx_description
1 polymer ?
#
loop_
_entity_poly.entity_id
_entity_poly.type
_entity_poly.pdbx_seq_one_letter_code
_entity_poly.pdbx_strand_id
1 'polypeptide(L)'
;MKFTVSKLLLPVLAVVFSSFTFVSSAQADKITLHGASQFDEKHAFTRLMRKFEQLTKQYYSGEHELEFVMHLNSELGLEKDYVAYMNQGLSVDYAVAAPSHMSTFSKLASLLDPPMLYRDAGHWSKVLSGDVLQPIVDDIYERADVL
;
A
#
# COMPACT_ATOMS: atom_id res chain seq x y z
N MET A 1 -23.62 79.96 15.31
CA MET A 1 -22.99 78.78 15.92
C MET A 1 -24.08 77.73 16.13
N LYS A 2 -24.04 76.62 15.35
CA LYS A 2 -24.69 75.30 15.60
C LYS A 2 -26.24 75.27 15.62
N PHE A 3 -26.99 74.37 14.99
CA PHE A 3 -26.80 73.34 13.94
C PHE A 3 -28.21 73.02 13.41
N THR A 4 -28.38 73.00 12.10
CA THR A 4 -29.56 72.51 11.36
C THR A 4 -29.53 70.99 11.29
N VAL A 5 -30.66 70.28 11.44
CA VAL A 5 -30.91 69.06 10.62
C VAL A 5 -32.41 68.93 10.34
N SER A 6 -32.71 68.88 9.05
CA SER A 6 -34.00 68.72 8.41
C SER A 6 -34.11 67.29 7.86
N LYS A 7 -35.32 66.73 7.94
CA LYS A 7 -35.93 65.79 6.98
C LYS A 7 -35.43 64.34 6.82
N LEU A 8 -36.47 63.50 6.63
CA LEU A 8 -36.60 62.35 5.74
C LEU A 8 -36.31 60.92 6.26
N LEU A 9 -37.40 60.26 6.66
CA LEU A 9 -37.91 58.98 6.13
C LEU A 9 -36.97 58.04 5.34
N LEU A 10 -36.77 56.84 5.91
CA LEU A 10 -36.59 55.46 5.39
C LEU A 10 -35.88 55.20 4.04
N PRO A 11 -35.09 54.11 3.97
CA PRO A 11 -35.62 52.90 3.35
C PRO A 11 -35.32 51.57 4.07
N VAL A 12 -36.24 50.63 3.88
CA VAL A 12 -36.20 49.20 4.26
C VAL A 12 -35.08 48.48 3.47
N LEU A 13 -34.18 47.79 4.18
CA LEU A 13 -33.16 46.93 3.55
C LEU A 13 -33.65 45.47 3.60
N ALA A 14 -34.09 44.96 2.46
CA ALA A 14 -34.42 43.54 2.29
C ALA A 14 -33.11 42.74 2.14
N VAL A 15 -32.81 41.90 3.13
CA VAL A 15 -31.68 40.96 3.10
C VAL A 15 -32.16 39.68 2.41
N VAL A 16 -31.75 39.47 1.15
CA VAL A 16 -31.93 38.20 0.44
C VAL A 16 -30.82 37.26 0.88
N PHE A 17 -31.17 36.25 1.68
CA PHE A 17 -30.26 35.19 2.11
C PHE A 17 -30.13 34.15 0.99
N SER A 18 -29.16 34.34 0.09
CA SER A 18 -28.79 33.32 -0.91
C SER A 18 -28.07 32.17 -0.20
N SER A 19 -28.79 31.09 0.06
CA SER A 19 -28.22 29.86 0.61
C SER A 19 -27.39 29.15 -0.47
N PHE A 20 -26.08 29.41 -0.49
CA PHE A 20 -25.13 28.57 -1.23
C PHE A 20 -24.97 27.26 -0.46
N THR A 21 -25.66 26.20 -0.90
CA THR A 21 -25.34 24.84 -0.48
C THR A 21 -24.01 24.45 -1.13
N PHE A 22 -22.91 24.63 -0.41
CA PHE A 22 -21.64 23.98 -0.75
C PHE A 22 -21.84 22.47 -0.60
N VAL A 23 -22.14 21.80 -1.71
CA VAL A 23 -21.95 20.35 -1.80
C VAL A 23 -20.45 20.13 -1.85
N SER A 24 -19.84 19.91 -0.69
CA SER A 24 -18.47 19.42 -0.62
C SER A 24 -18.49 18.01 -1.20
N SER A 25 -18.08 17.85 -2.46
CA SER A 25 -17.72 16.53 -2.96
C SER A 25 -16.53 16.06 -2.13
N ALA A 26 -16.79 15.17 -1.16
CA ALA A 26 -15.74 14.41 -0.53
C ALA A 26 -15.08 13.59 -1.64
N GLN A 27 -13.98 14.11 -2.20
CA GLN A 27 -13.04 13.31 -2.97
C GLN A 27 -12.46 12.33 -1.96
N ALA A 28 -12.93 11.08 -2.00
CA ALA A 28 -12.30 10.02 -1.23
C ALA A 28 -10.86 9.93 -1.72
N ASP A 29 -9.89 10.27 -0.86
CA ASP A 29 -8.48 10.08 -1.16
C ASP A 29 -8.25 8.60 -1.49
N LYS A 30 -7.54 8.33 -2.59
CA LYS A 30 -7.21 6.98 -3.03
C LYS A 30 -5.87 6.56 -2.42
N ILE A 31 -5.80 5.33 -1.92
CA ILE A 31 -4.53 4.68 -1.60
C ILE A 31 -4.16 3.81 -2.79
N THR A 32 -3.09 4.15 -3.48
CA THR A 32 -2.56 3.38 -4.62
C THR A 32 -1.44 2.48 -4.13
N LEU A 33 -1.56 1.17 -4.36
CA LEU A 33 -0.58 0.15 -4.02
C LEU A 33 0.06 -0.42 -5.29
N HIS A 34 1.36 -0.24 -5.41
CA HIS A 34 2.18 -0.68 -6.53
C HIS A 34 2.78 -2.08 -6.28
N GLY A 35 2.35 -3.05 -7.07
CA GLY A 35 2.90 -4.40 -7.07
C GLY A 35 3.85 -4.64 -8.24
N ALA A 36 4.89 -5.46 -8.04
CA ALA A 36 5.84 -5.80 -9.10
C ALA A 36 6.01 -7.32 -9.29
N SER A 37 6.00 -7.76 -10.55
CA SER A 37 6.26 -9.14 -10.96
C SER A 37 7.18 -9.20 -12.17
N GLN A 38 8.18 -10.07 -12.12
CA GLN A 38 9.00 -10.39 -13.30
C GLN A 38 8.25 -11.26 -14.34
N PHE A 39 7.04 -11.69 -14.00
CA PHE A 39 6.28 -12.65 -14.79
C PHE A 39 4.96 -12.09 -15.33
N ASP A 40 4.37 -12.83 -16.27
CA ASP A 40 3.05 -12.54 -16.83
C ASP A 40 1.90 -12.90 -15.85
N GLU A 41 0.66 -12.67 -16.27
CA GLU A 41 -0.56 -12.95 -15.48
C GLU A 41 -0.79 -14.44 -15.18
N LYS A 42 -0.11 -15.36 -15.89
CA LYS A 42 -0.32 -16.81 -15.74
C LYS A 42 0.59 -17.42 -14.69
N HIS A 43 1.72 -16.80 -14.42
CA HIS A 43 2.67 -17.28 -13.43
C HIS A 43 2.11 -17.28 -12.01
N ALA A 44 2.56 -18.22 -11.17
CA ALA A 44 2.05 -18.41 -9.83
C ALA A 44 2.21 -17.15 -8.94
N PHE A 45 3.32 -16.43 -9.06
CA PHE A 45 3.57 -15.22 -8.26
C PHE A 45 2.59 -14.09 -8.61
N THR A 46 2.38 -13.82 -9.89
CA THR A 46 1.41 -12.81 -10.33
C THR A 46 0.00 -13.20 -9.90
N ARG A 47 -0.38 -14.48 -10.04
CA ARG A 47 -1.68 -14.98 -9.58
C ARG A 47 -1.86 -14.84 -8.06
N LEU A 48 -0.81 -15.07 -7.27
CA LEU A 48 -0.82 -14.84 -5.83
C LEU A 48 -1.08 -13.36 -5.52
N MET A 49 -0.37 -12.44 -6.17
CA MET A 49 -0.53 -11.00 -5.98
C MET A 49 -1.91 -10.49 -6.43
N ARG A 50 -2.45 -11.01 -7.53
CA ARG A 50 -3.84 -10.75 -7.94
C ARG A 50 -4.85 -11.27 -6.91
N LYS A 51 -4.57 -12.41 -6.28
CA LYS A 51 -5.41 -12.92 -5.20
C LYS A 51 -5.31 -12.06 -3.95
N PHE A 52 -4.12 -11.57 -3.61
CA PHE A 52 -3.92 -10.57 -2.55
C PHE A 52 -4.74 -9.31 -2.83
N GLU A 53 -4.62 -8.71 -4.02
CA GLU A 53 -5.45 -7.57 -4.45
C GLU A 53 -6.96 -7.84 -4.25
N GLN A 54 -7.45 -8.99 -4.74
CA GLN A 54 -8.85 -9.36 -4.62
C GLN A 54 -9.30 -9.42 -3.15
N LEU A 55 -8.54 -10.12 -2.31
CA LEU A 55 -8.90 -10.32 -0.90
C LEU A 55 -8.79 -9.02 -0.11
N THR A 56 -7.78 -8.20 -0.38
CA THR A 56 -7.61 -6.90 0.28
C THR A 56 -8.78 -5.99 -0.06
N LYS A 57 -9.16 -5.85 -1.34
CA LYS A 57 -10.36 -5.08 -1.73
C LYS A 57 -11.65 -5.63 -1.11
N GLN A 58 -11.76 -6.96 -0.95
CA GLN A 58 -12.96 -7.59 -0.38
C GLN A 58 -13.10 -7.34 1.12
N TYR A 59 -12.00 -7.35 1.87
CA TYR A 59 -12.02 -7.29 3.34
C TYR A 59 -11.63 -5.91 3.90
N TYR A 60 -11.16 -5.00 3.06
CA TYR A 60 -10.84 -3.64 3.47
C TYR A 60 -12.12 -2.83 3.74
N SER A 61 -12.19 -2.23 4.92
CA SER A 61 -13.30 -1.39 5.37
C SER A 61 -12.85 0.01 5.80
N GLY A 62 -11.70 0.47 5.31
CA GLY A 62 -11.17 1.80 5.62
C GLY A 62 -11.87 2.90 4.81
N GLU A 63 -11.54 4.14 5.15
CA GLU A 63 -12.21 5.34 4.61
C GLU A 63 -11.81 5.65 3.14
N HIS A 64 -10.65 5.14 2.70
CA HIS A 64 -10.04 5.45 1.41
C HIS A 64 -10.34 4.37 0.36
N GLU A 65 -10.44 4.77 -0.91
CA GLU A 65 -10.54 3.80 -2.00
C GLU A 65 -9.17 3.16 -2.26
N LEU A 66 -9.13 1.82 -2.38
CA LEU A 66 -7.89 1.12 -2.73
C LEU A 66 -7.75 0.95 -4.25
N GLU A 67 -6.67 1.49 -4.80
CA GLU A 67 -6.23 1.25 -6.17
C GLU A 67 -5.01 0.34 -6.17
N PHE A 68 -4.96 -0.63 -7.09
CA PHE A 68 -3.84 -1.54 -7.22
C PHE A 68 -3.27 -1.40 -8.63
N VAL A 69 -1.98 -1.10 -8.71
CA VAL A 69 -1.24 -1.00 -9.97
C VAL A 69 -0.24 -2.15 -10.00
N MET A 70 -0.34 -3.02 -11.01
CA MET A 70 0.56 -4.15 -11.17
C MET A 70 1.51 -3.91 -12.34
N HIS A 71 2.80 -3.83 -12.03
CA HIS A 71 3.89 -3.78 -12.99
C HIS A 71 4.37 -5.20 -13.28
N LEU A 72 4.24 -5.64 -14.54
CA LEU A 72 4.46 -7.03 -14.94
C LEU A 72 5.64 -7.16 -15.90
N ASN A 73 6.05 -8.40 -16.17
CA ASN A 73 7.08 -8.72 -17.17
C ASN A 73 8.38 -7.92 -16.98
N SER A 74 8.78 -7.76 -15.71
CA SER A 74 10.01 -7.07 -15.32
C SER A 74 10.07 -5.59 -15.71
N GLU A 75 8.92 -4.92 -15.83
CA GLU A 75 8.82 -3.48 -16.09
C GLU A 75 9.65 -2.64 -15.10
N LEU A 76 9.69 -3.06 -13.83
CA LEU A 76 10.46 -2.42 -12.77
C LEU A 76 11.75 -3.17 -12.42
N GLY A 77 12.27 -4.02 -13.30
CA GLY A 77 13.48 -4.83 -13.03
C GLY A 77 13.18 -6.21 -12.48
N LEU A 78 14.04 -6.74 -11.60
CA LEU A 78 13.93 -8.11 -11.04
C LEU A 78 13.71 -8.07 -9.52
N GLU A 79 13.51 -9.24 -8.91
CA GLU A 79 13.22 -9.38 -7.47
C GLU A 79 14.22 -8.64 -6.56
N LYS A 80 15.51 -8.64 -6.89
CA LYS A 80 16.54 -7.87 -6.16
C LYS A 80 16.25 -6.37 -6.13
N ASP A 81 15.73 -5.83 -7.23
CA ASP A 81 15.43 -4.41 -7.39
C ASP A 81 14.15 -4.08 -6.63
N TYR A 82 13.16 -4.97 -6.66
CA TYR A 82 11.91 -4.82 -5.90
C TYR A 82 12.17 -4.75 -4.40
N VAL A 83 13.02 -5.62 -3.85
CA VAL A 83 13.39 -5.57 -2.42
C VAL A 83 14.09 -4.26 -2.08
N ALA A 84 14.97 -3.76 -2.96
CA ALA A 84 15.62 -2.47 -2.74
C ALA A 84 14.64 -1.29 -2.79
N TYR A 85 13.63 -1.35 -3.66
CA TYR A 85 12.56 -0.37 -3.77
C TYR A 85 11.65 -0.37 -2.55
N MET A 86 11.22 -1.55 -2.09
CA MET A 86 10.42 -1.70 -0.86
C MET A 86 11.19 -1.19 0.36
N ASN A 87 12.47 -1.56 0.52
CA ASN A 87 13.33 -1.07 1.61
C ASN A 87 13.47 0.46 1.63
N GLN A 88 13.42 1.11 0.47
CA GLN A 88 13.48 2.57 0.37
C GLN A 88 12.11 3.25 0.51
N GLY A 89 11.02 2.48 0.51
CA GLY A 89 9.65 3.00 0.46
C GLY A 89 9.34 3.73 -0.85
N LEU A 90 9.86 3.25 -1.98
CA LEU A 90 9.71 3.88 -3.30
C LEU A 90 9.23 2.87 -4.34
N SER A 91 8.36 3.29 -5.26
CA SER A 91 7.99 2.60 -6.51
C SER A 91 7.31 1.22 -6.41
N VAL A 92 7.58 0.42 -5.38
CA VAL A 92 7.01 -0.92 -5.15
C VAL A 92 6.62 -1.02 -3.68
N ASP A 93 5.34 -1.29 -3.44
CA ASP A 93 4.77 -1.47 -2.10
C ASP A 93 4.68 -2.95 -1.72
N TYR A 94 4.57 -3.86 -2.70
CA TYR A 94 4.55 -5.31 -2.46
C TYR A 94 5.08 -6.10 -3.65
N ALA A 95 5.77 -7.20 -3.37
CA ALA A 95 6.26 -8.14 -4.38
C ALA A 95 6.49 -9.53 -3.77
N VAL A 96 6.73 -10.52 -4.63
CA VAL A 96 7.29 -11.81 -4.21
C VAL A 96 8.77 -11.81 -4.55
N ALA A 97 9.62 -12.13 -3.57
CA ALA A 97 11.06 -12.20 -3.77
C ALA A 97 11.65 -13.43 -3.08
N ALA A 98 12.65 -14.03 -3.71
CA ALA A 98 13.43 -15.10 -3.10
C ALA A 98 14.24 -14.58 -1.90
N PRO A 99 14.36 -15.34 -0.79
CA PRO A 99 15.12 -14.91 0.39
C PRO A 99 16.59 -14.57 0.11
N SER A 100 17.20 -15.22 -0.88
CA SER A 100 18.55 -14.90 -1.34
C SER A 100 18.70 -13.44 -1.82
N HIS A 101 17.65 -12.84 -2.37
CA HIS A 101 17.65 -11.43 -2.79
C HIS A 101 17.51 -10.45 -1.62
N MET A 102 16.97 -10.92 -0.48
CA MET A 102 16.91 -10.14 0.77
C MET A 102 18.21 -10.23 1.59
N SER A 103 19.12 -11.16 1.25
CA SER A 103 20.34 -11.42 2.02
C SER A 103 21.31 -10.22 2.13
N THR A 104 21.20 -9.26 1.20
CA THR A 104 21.93 -7.99 1.23
C THR A 104 21.56 -7.14 2.45
N PHE A 105 20.30 -7.23 2.91
CA PHE A 105 19.77 -6.43 4.02
C PHE A 105 19.71 -7.23 5.33
N SER A 106 19.23 -8.48 5.27
CA SER A 106 19.21 -9.40 6.41
C SER A 106 19.93 -10.70 6.04
N LYS A 107 21.05 -10.99 6.72
CA LYS A 107 21.74 -12.27 6.55
C LYS A 107 20.89 -13.46 6.98
N LEU A 108 19.98 -13.28 7.95
CA LEU A 108 19.10 -14.33 8.43
C LEU A 108 18.05 -14.75 7.39
N ALA A 109 17.69 -13.86 6.45
CA ALA A 109 16.79 -14.21 5.34
C ALA A 109 17.25 -15.46 4.58
N SER A 110 18.57 -15.66 4.43
CA SER A 110 19.13 -16.83 3.75
C SER A 110 18.83 -18.18 4.43
N LEU A 111 18.31 -18.17 5.66
CA LEU A 111 17.90 -19.36 6.39
C LEU A 111 16.45 -19.79 6.12
N LEU A 112 15.66 -18.98 5.38
CA LEU A 112 14.29 -19.33 5.02
C LEU A 112 14.22 -20.52 4.07
N ASP A 113 15.11 -20.62 3.09
CA ASP A 113 15.06 -21.70 2.09
C ASP A 113 16.43 -22.19 1.58
N PRO A 114 17.46 -22.37 2.44
CA PRO A 114 18.72 -22.90 1.98
C PRO A 114 18.57 -24.32 1.41
N PRO A 115 19.45 -24.71 0.48
CA PRO A 115 19.42 -26.04 -0.12
C PRO A 115 19.36 -27.14 0.94
N MET A 116 18.46 -28.11 0.73
CA MET A 116 18.28 -29.29 1.60
C MET A 116 17.74 -29.01 3.01
N LEU A 117 17.21 -27.82 3.30
CA LEU A 117 16.59 -27.53 4.61
C LEU A 117 15.33 -28.38 4.86
N TYR A 118 14.48 -28.49 3.85
CA TYR A 118 13.20 -29.19 3.94
C TYR A 118 13.31 -30.60 3.38
N ARG A 119 12.68 -31.57 4.06
CA ARG A 119 12.73 -32.99 3.67
C ARG A 119 11.77 -33.29 2.53
N ASP A 120 10.60 -32.65 2.58
CA ASP A 120 9.48 -32.82 1.67
C ASP A 120 8.51 -31.65 1.84
N ALA A 121 7.48 -31.59 0.98
CA ALA A 121 6.46 -30.56 1.02
C ALA A 121 5.64 -30.55 2.33
N GLY A 122 5.49 -31.69 3.01
CA GLY A 122 4.80 -31.78 4.30
C GLY A 122 5.62 -31.15 5.43
N HIS A 123 6.93 -31.36 5.44
CA HIS A 123 7.85 -30.67 6.35
C HIS A 123 7.82 -29.16 6.11
N TRP A 124 7.89 -28.73 4.85
CA TRP A 124 7.83 -27.32 4.47
C TRP A 124 6.50 -26.66 4.92
N SER A 125 5.37 -27.28 4.60
CA SER A 125 4.05 -26.79 5.01
C SER A 125 3.90 -26.70 6.53
N LYS A 126 4.42 -27.68 7.29
CA LYS A 126 4.41 -27.62 8.77
C LYS A 126 5.23 -26.45 9.32
N VAL A 127 6.37 -26.16 8.71
CA VAL A 127 7.23 -25.02 9.10
C VAL A 127 6.53 -23.69 8.81
N LEU A 128 5.95 -23.52 7.62
CA LEU A 128 5.23 -22.31 7.24
C LEU A 128 3.94 -22.07 8.03
N SER A 129 3.33 -23.14 8.57
CA SER A 129 2.09 -23.05 9.34
C SER A 129 2.31 -22.77 10.83
N GLY A 130 3.56 -22.59 11.27
CA GLY A 130 3.90 -22.29 12.65
C GLY A 130 4.84 -21.11 12.77
N ASP A 131 5.18 -20.73 14.00
CA ASP A 131 5.88 -19.47 14.27
C ASP A 131 7.42 -19.61 14.29
N VAL A 132 7.95 -20.75 13.85
CA VAL A 132 9.40 -21.05 13.96
C VAL A 132 10.27 -20.10 13.12
N LEU A 133 9.69 -19.49 12.08
CA LEU A 133 10.38 -18.53 11.21
C LEU A 133 10.24 -17.08 11.70
N GLN A 134 9.44 -16.81 12.74
CA GLN A 134 9.18 -15.44 13.22
C GLN A 134 10.46 -14.65 13.54
N PRO A 135 11.49 -15.22 14.20
CA PRO A 135 12.73 -14.47 14.45
C PRO A 135 13.47 -14.02 13.18
N ILE A 136 13.29 -14.74 12.07
CA ILE A 136 13.86 -14.34 10.77
C ILE A 136 13.03 -13.22 10.16
N VAL A 137 11.71 -13.30 10.24
CA VAL A 137 10.78 -12.24 9.78
C VAL A 137 11.06 -10.94 10.54
N ASP A 138 11.21 -11.01 11.86
CA ASP A 138 11.51 -9.86 12.71
C ASP A 138 12.85 -9.19 12.33
N ASP A 139 13.90 -9.98 12.07
CA ASP A 139 15.21 -9.44 11.65
C ASP A 139 15.16 -8.83 10.24
N ILE A 140 14.37 -9.39 9.33
CA ILE A 140 14.12 -8.79 8.01
C ILE A 140 13.44 -7.44 8.19
N TYR A 141 12.40 -7.37 9.01
CA TYR A 141 11.69 -6.12 9.27
C TYR A 141 12.60 -5.07 9.91
N GLU A 142 13.35 -5.43 10.96
CA GLU A 142 14.25 -4.50 11.66
C GLU A 142 15.35 -3.93 10.74
N ARG A 143 15.89 -4.74 9.83
CA ARG A 143 17.04 -4.36 9.00
C ARG A 143 16.67 -3.81 7.62
N ALA A 144 15.57 -4.29 7.06
CA ALA A 144 15.17 -4.00 5.69
C ALA A 144 13.88 -3.18 5.62
N ASP A 145 13.14 -2.98 6.71
CA ASP A 145 11.83 -2.31 6.69
C ASP A 145 10.88 -2.91 5.63
N VAL A 146 10.94 -4.24 5.49
CA VAL A 146 10.09 -5.03 4.60
C VAL A 146 9.34 -6.06 5.44
N LEU A 147 8.03 -6.18 5.20
CA LEU A 147 7.11 -7.11 5.88
C LEU A 147 6.71 -8.27 4.97
#